data_AF-A0AA38J1F0-F1
#
_entry.id   AF-A0AA38J1F0-F1
#
_cell.length_a   1.000
_cell.length_b   1.000
_cell.length_c   1.000
_cell.angle_alpha   90.00
_cell.angle_beta   90.00
_cell.angle_gamma   90.00
#
_symmetry.space_group_name_H-M   'P 1'
#
loop_
_entity.id
_entity.type
_entity.pdbx_description
1 polymer ?
#
loop_
_entity_poly.entity_id
_entity_poly.type
_entity_poly.pdbx_seq_one_letter_code
_entity_poly.pdbx_strand_id
1 'polypeptide(L)'
;MTEDFIPTRGSSKKPGSITNFQSVTYESYKAKKHHEAKAQIETSKQTKVSEFNIKKARHEVVKFGMGGFDPQKKEEAKIQLAIKLGAKPPKNKYKNYRLLKEDRAKQKDEEKQKSQFQQLGKNLLGKSTAKKKGFDRKRKKTKGGLLDVYGKVKVVNK
;
A
#
# COMPACT_ATOMS: atom_id res chain seq x y z
N MET A 1 4.28 -11.05 51.05
CA MET A 1 5.34 -12.00 51.41
C MET A 1 6.43 -11.18 52.07
N THR A 2 6.73 -11.46 53.34
CA THR A 2 7.79 -10.77 54.09
C THR A 2 9.13 -11.21 53.53
N GLU A 3 9.96 -10.27 53.09
CA GLU A 3 11.32 -10.60 52.64
C GLU A 3 12.21 -10.82 53.88
N ASP A 4 12.71 -12.05 54.02
CA ASP A 4 13.49 -12.48 55.18
C ASP A 4 14.91 -11.88 55.12
N PHE A 5 15.19 -10.94 56.01
CA PHE A 5 16.54 -10.39 56.21
C PHE A 5 17.45 -11.47 56.81
N ILE A 6 18.46 -11.91 56.06
CA ILE A 6 19.45 -12.89 56.53
C ILE A 6 20.59 -12.15 57.23
N PRO A 7 20.72 -12.26 58.57
CA PRO A 7 21.74 -11.53 59.32
C PRO A 7 23.14 -12.06 59.02
N THR A 8 24.10 -11.15 58.85
CA THR A 8 25.51 -11.49 58.63
C THR A 8 26.30 -11.41 59.94
N ARG A 9 27.46 -12.06 60.01
CA ARG A 9 28.30 -12.12 61.22
C ARG A 9 28.78 -10.74 61.74
N GLY A 10 28.68 -9.69 60.92
CA GLY A 10 28.94 -8.31 61.31
C GLY A 10 27.74 -7.60 61.94
N SER A 11 26.51 -7.95 61.55
CA SER A 11 25.28 -7.32 62.08
C SER A 11 24.94 -7.80 63.50
N SER A 12 25.48 -8.94 63.94
CA SER A 12 25.27 -9.48 65.29
C SER A 12 26.23 -8.91 66.36
N LYS A 13 27.23 -8.09 65.99
CA LYS A 13 28.28 -7.64 66.91
C LYS A 13 27.99 -6.33 67.67
N LYS A 14 26.79 -5.73 67.51
CA LYS A 14 26.41 -4.51 68.23
C LYS A 14 25.12 -4.73 69.04
N PRO A 15 25.21 -5.09 70.34
CA PRO A 15 24.04 -5.17 71.19
C PRO A 15 23.63 -3.75 71.60
N GLY A 16 22.77 -3.10 70.81
CA GLY A 16 22.16 -1.83 71.23
C GLY A 16 21.86 -0.81 70.13
N SER A 17 22.25 -1.02 68.88
CA SER A 17 21.80 -0.12 67.80
C SER A 17 20.55 -0.69 67.14
N ILE A 18 19.38 -0.12 67.46
CA ILE A 18 18.17 -0.29 66.65
C ILE A 18 18.48 0.37 65.29
N THR A 19 19.00 -0.39 64.35
CA THR A 19 19.14 0.09 62.97
C THR A 19 17.77 -0.05 62.32
N ASN A 20 17.08 1.07 62.12
CA ASN A 20 15.84 1.11 61.34
C ASN A 20 16.17 0.70 59.90
N PHE A 21 16.12 -0.60 59.61
CA PHE A 21 16.38 -1.13 58.28
C PHE A 21 15.21 -0.77 57.38
N GLN A 22 15.45 0.13 56.43
CA GLN A 22 14.48 0.52 55.43
C GLN A 22 14.90 -0.07 54.09
N SER A 23 14.18 -1.10 53.64
CA SER A 23 14.33 -1.60 52.28
C SER A 23 13.57 -0.69 51.33
N VAL A 24 14.27 -0.17 50.31
CA VAL A 24 13.65 0.55 49.19
C VAL A 24 13.74 -0.34 47.96
N THR A 25 12.62 -0.97 47.63
CA THR A 25 12.46 -1.77 46.42
C THR A 25 12.02 -0.89 45.26
N TYR A 26 12.77 -0.94 44.16
CA TYR A 26 12.47 -0.18 42.95
C TYR A 26 11.81 -1.10 41.92
N GLU A 27 10.51 -0.91 41.68
CA GLU A 27 9.85 -1.54 40.54
C GLU A 27 10.08 -0.69 39.28
N SER A 28 10.56 -1.31 38.21
CA SER A 28 10.76 -0.61 36.94
C SER A 28 9.42 -0.16 36.34
N TYR A 29 9.42 1.01 35.69
CA TYR A 29 8.22 1.57 35.10
C TYR A 29 7.62 0.62 34.06
N LYS A 30 6.35 0.24 34.24
CA LYS A 30 5.60 -0.52 33.23
C LYS A 30 5.35 0.38 32.02
N ALA A 31 5.78 -0.06 30.84
CA ALA A 31 5.58 0.67 29.59
C ALA A 31 4.10 0.99 29.38
N LYS A 32 3.78 2.25 29.06
CA LYS A 32 2.42 2.66 28.68
C LYS A 32 2.02 1.84 27.46
N LYS A 33 0.95 1.05 27.58
CA LYS A 33 0.32 0.43 26.42
C LYS A 33 -0.15 1.58 25.53
N HIS A 34 0.43 1.70 24.33
CA HIS A 34 -0.21 2.49 23.29
C HIS A 34 -1.60 1.89 23.10
N HIS A 35 -2.64 2.64 23.48
CA HIS A 35 -3.94 2.42 22.89
C HIS A 35 -3.74 2.70 21.41
N GLU A 36 -3.48 1.65 20.62
CA GLU A 36 -3.85 1.68 19.22
C GLU A 36 -5.32 2.07 19.24
N ALA A 37 -5.59 3.31 18.86
CA ALA A 37 -6.94 3.72 18.52
C ALA A 37 -7.35 2.81 17.38
N LYS A 38 -7.93 1.65 17.72
CA LYS A 38 -8.77 0.90 16.82
C LYS A 38 -9.89 1.87 16.52
N ALA A 39 -9.71 2.67 15.47
CA ALA A 39 -10.77 3.43 14.87
C ALA A 39 -11.87 2.39 14.65
N GLN A 40 -12.92 2.45 15.47
CA GLN A 40 -14.11 1.68 15.24
C GLN A 40 -14.58 2.18 13.88
N ILE A 41 -14.33 1.39 12.84
CA ILE A 41 -14.91 1.63 11.53
C ILE A 41 -16.38 1.33 11.77
N GLU A 42 -17.12 2.35 12.21
CA GLU A 42 -18.57 2.30 12.26
C GLU A 42 -19.02 2.02 10.83
N THR A 43 -19.34 0.76 10.56
CA THR A 43 -20.12 0.40 9.39
C THR A 43 -21.53 0.85 9.68
N SER A 44 -21.77 2.15 9.64
CA SER A 44 -23.12 2.71 9.57
C SER A 44 -23.70 2.27 8.23
N LYS A 45 -24.33 1.10 8.24
CA LYS A 45 -25.23 0.63 7.19
C LYS A 45 -26.47 1.51 7.23
N GLN A 46 -26.35 2.76 6.79
CA GLN A 46 -27.50 3.48 6.29
C GLN A 46 -27.56 3.21 4.79
N THR A 47 -28.37 2.21 4.45
CA THR A 47 -28.94 1.98 3.13
C THR A 47 -29.84 3.16 2.75
N LYS A 48 -29.26 4.34 2.59
CA LYS A 48 -29.83 5.39 1.75
C LYS A 48 -29.35 5.07 0.36
N VAL A 49 -30.28 5.01 -0.59
CA VAL A 49 -30.08 4.67 -2.01
C VAL A 49 -28.98 5.59 -2.56
N SER A 50 -27.72 5.19 -2.41
CA SER A 50 -26.59 6.05 -2.73
C SER A 50 -26.38 5.94 -4.22
N GLU A 51 -26.51 7.06 -4.91
CA GLU A 51 -26.05 7.24 -6.28
C GLU A 51 -24.70 6.53 -6.49
N PHE A 52 -24.56 5.82 -7.62
CA PHE A 52 -23.38 5.03 -7.92
C PHE A 52 -22.13 5.93 -7.96
N ASN A 53 -21.36 5.92 -6.88
CA ASN A 53 -20.13 6.68 -6.79
C ASN A 53 -18.97 5.87 -7.38
N ILE A 54 -18.52 6.27 -8.57
CA ILE A 54 -17.41 5.62 -9.29
C ILE A 54 -16.15 5.50 -8.43
N LYS A 55 -15.86 6.51 -7.58
CA LYS A 55 -14.67 6.49 -6.71
C LYS A 55 -14.78 5.35 -5.69
N LYS A 56 -15.94 5.21 -5.05
CA LYS A 56 -16.21 4.13 -4.09
C LYS A 56 -16.14 2.76 -4.77
N ALA A 57 -16.79 2.60 -5.92
CA ALA A 57 -16.74 1.36 -6.69
C ALA A 57 -15.30 0.96 -7.07
N ARG A 58 -14.46 1.92 -7.49
CA ARG A 58 -13.03 1.66 -7.75
C ARG A 58 -12.29 1.13 -6.52
N HIS A 59 -12.55 1.69 -5.34
CA HIS A 59 -11.93 1.22 -4.11
C HIS A 59 -12.39 -0.19 -3.73
N GLU A 60 -13.67 -0.49 -3.92
CA GLU A 60 -14.25 -1.83 -3.66
C GLU A 60 -13.66 -2.88 -4.60
N VAL A 61 -13.53 -2.57 -5.89
CA VAL A 61 -12.90 -3.45 -6.88
C VAL A 61 -11.43 -3.73 -6.51
N VAL A 62 -10.67 -2.70 -6.12
CA VAL A 62 -9.27 -2.89 -5.67
C VAL A 62 -9.22 -3.77 -4.43
N LYS A 63 -10.06 -3.49 -3.42
CA LYS A 63 -10.14 -4.28 -2.18
C LYS A 63 -10.49 -5.74 -2.46
N PHE A 64 -11.42 -5.97 -3.38
CA PHE A 64 -11.82 -7.31 -3.81
C PHE A 64 -10.66 -8.04 -4.51
N GLY A 65 -10.01 -7.39 -5.48
CA GLY A 65 -8.87 -7.96 -6.21
C GLY A 65 -7.70 -8.35 -5.29
N MET A 66 -7.43 -7.56 -4.24
CA MET A 66 -6.40 -7.87 -3.25
C MET A 66 -6.67 -9.15 -2.44
N GLY A 67 -7.92 -9.62 -2.39
CA GLY A 67 -8.28 -10.86 -1.69
C GLY A 67 -7.65 -12.11 -2.32
N GLY A 68 -7.46 -12.10 -3.64
CA GLY A 68 -6.96 -13.23 -4.43
C GLY A 68 -5.45 -13.25 -4.67
N PHE A 69 -4.68 -12.36 -4.04
CA PHE A 69 -3.22 -12.34 -4.18
C PHE A 69 -2.53 -13.29 -3.18
N ASP A 70 -1.37 -13.79 -3.60
CA ASP A 70 -0.41 -14.49 -2.73
C ASP A 70 -0.07 -13.64 -1.50
N PRO A 71 0.26 -14.22 -0.34
CA PRO A 71 0.48 -13.47 0.91
C PRO A 71 1.46 -12.29 0.77
N GLN A 72 2.59 -12.48 0.08
CA GLN A 72 3.59 -11.43 -0.14
C GLN A 72 3.05 -10.28 -1.01
N LYS A 73 2.43 -10.62 -2.14
CA LYS A 73 1.82 -9.63 -3.05
C LYS A 73 0.63 -8.91 -2.40
N LYS A 74 -0.09 -9.60 -1.51
CA LYS A 74 -1.19 -9.03 -0.72
C LYS A 74 -0.69 -7.97 0.26
N GLU A 75 0.46 -8.18 0.89
CA GLU A 75 1.09 -7.17 1.75
C GLU A 75 1.54 -5.95 0.94
N GLU A 76 2.21 -6.18 -0.19
CA GLU A 76 2.64 -5.10 -1.10
C GLU A 76 1.44 -4.27 -1.59
N ALA A 77 0.36 -4.94 -2.02
CA ALA A 77 -0.85 -4.26 -2.47
C ALA A 77 -1.54 -3.48 -1.34
N LYS A 78 -1.52 -3.98 -0.10
CA LYS A 78 -2.02 -3.25 1.08
C LYS A 78 -1.20 -1.99 1.36
N ILE A 79 0.13 -2.10 1.29
CA ILE A 79 1.03 -0.95 1.46
C ILE A 79 0.77 0.09 0.37
N GLN A 80 0.66 -0.33 -0.88
CA GLN A 80 0.35 0.57 -2.01
C GLN A 80 -1.00 1.26 -1.85
N LEU A 81 -2.04 0.52 -1.42
CA LEU A 81 -3.36 1.09 -1.14
C LEU A 81 -3.27 2.12 -0.01
N ALA A 82 -2.56 1.82 1.07
CA ALA A 82 -2.36 2.74 2.18
C ALA A 82 -1.64 4.02 1.74
N ILE A 83 -0.57 3.89 0.94
CA ILE A 83 0.15 5.04 0.36
C ILE A 83 -0.78 5.89 -0.50
N LYS A 84 -1.60 5.26 -1.35
CA LYS A 84 -2.60 5.96 -2.18
C LYS A 84 -3.66 6.70 -1.36
N LEU A 85 -3.98 6.21 -0.16
CA LEU A 85 -4.86 6.86 0.80
C LEU A 85 -4.15 7.96 1.63
N GLY A 86 -2.87 8.19 1.39
CA GLY A 86 -2.08 9.24 2.04
C GLY A 86 -1.19 8.75 3.19
N ALA A 87 -1.06 7.44 3.42
CA ALA A 87 -0.11 6.93 4.38
C ALA A 87 1.34 7.19 3.94
N LYS A 88 2.23 7.42 4.91
CA LYS A 88 3.66 7.57 4.64
C LYS A 88 4.24 6.23 4.17
N PRO A 89 5.03 6.19 3.07
CA PRO A 89 5.64 4.95 2.59
C PRO A 89 6.63 4.38 3.61
N PRO A 90 6.83 3.04 3.62
CA PRO A 90 7.80 2.40 4.50
C PRO A 90 9.22 2.88 4.19
N LYS A 91 10.09 2.87 5.21
CA LYS A 91 11.49 3.25 5.05
C LYS A 91 12.23 2.24 4.15
N ASN A 92 13.06 2.74 3.25
CA ASN A 92 13.92 1.90 2.43
C ASN A 92 14.95 1.18 3.29
N LYS A 93 15.32 -0.04 2.89
CA LYS A 93 16.41 -0.80 3.52
C LYS A 93 17.74 -0.06 3.33
N TYR A 94 18.59 -0.10 4.36
CA TYR A 94 19.94 0.45 4.27
C TYR A 94 20.76 -0.33 3.23
N LYS A 95 21.47 0.39 2.37
CA LYS A 95 22.36 -0.15 1.35
C LYS A 95 23.65 0.66 1.31
N ASN A 96 24.77 0.01 1.00
CA ASN A 96 26.04 0.71 0.77
C ASN A 96 25.90 1.65 -0.44
N TYR A 97 26.48 2.85 -0.35
CA TYR A 97 26.36 3.87 -1.40
C TYR A 97 26.90 3.43 -2.76
N ARG A 98 28.02 2.71 -2.80
CA ARG A 98 28.62 2.22 -4.06
C ARG A 98 27.65 1.28 -4.78
N LEU A 99 27.12 0.29 -4.07
CA LEU A 99 26.13 -0.66 -4.58
C LEU A 99 24.84 0.04 -5.01
N LEU A 100 24.35 1.02 -4.23
CA LEU A 100 23.16 1.79 -4.58
C LEU A 100 23.33 2.58 -5.89
N LYS A 101 24.53 3.11 -6.14
CA LYS A 101 24.84 3.85 -7.38
C LYS A 101 24.86 2.92 -8.59
N GLU A 102 25.46 1.74 -8.44
CA GLU A 102 25.47 0.70 -9.47
C GLU A 102 24.06 0.18 -9.79
N ASP A 103 23.26 -0.14 -8.77
CA ASP A 103 21.85 -0.57 -8.94
C ASP A 103 21.06 0.47 -9.75
N ARG A 104 21.21 1.76 -9.42
CA ARG A 104 20.52 2.86 -10.11
C ARG A 104 21.00 3.03 -11.55
N ALA A 105 22.29 2.85 -11.82
CA ALA A 105 22.81 2.91 -13.18
C ALA A 105 22.23 1.78 -14.03
N LYS A 106 22.26 0.53 -13.53
CA LYS A 106 21.66 -0.64 -14.20
C LYS A 106 20.18 -0.44 -14.48
N GLN A 107 19.40 0.02 -13.49
CA GLN A 107 17.97 0.30 -13.66
C GLN A 107 17.71 1.33 -14.77
N LYS A 108 18.48 2.43 -14.80
CA LYS A 108 18.35 3.45 -15.86
C LYS A 108 18.68 2.89 -17.24
N ASP A 109 19.69 2.04 -17.34
CA ASP A 109 20.07 1.44 -18.61
C ASP A 109 19.03 0.42 -19.07
N GLU A 110 18.48 -0.40 -18.17
CA GLU A 110 17.33 -1.28 -18.48
C GLU A 110 16.09 -0.51 -18.92
N GLU A 111 15.78 0.61 -18.27
CA GLU A 111 14.67 1.49 -18.66
C GLU A 111 14.89 2.08 -20.06
N LYS A 112 16.11 2.53 -20.36
CA LYS A 112 16.46 3.01 -21.71
C LYS A 112 16.30 1.89 -22.72
N GLN A 113 16.82 0.69 -22.46
CA GLN A 113 16.69 -0.46 -23.36
C GLN A 113 15.22 -0.83 -23.59
N LYS A 114 14.40 -0.88 -22.54
CA LYS A 114 12.95 -1.10 -22.64
C LYS A 114 12.26 -0.01 -23.45
N SER A 115 12.63 1.26 -23.24
CA SER A 115 12.06 2.38 -23.99
C SER A 115 12.44 2.35 -25.47
N GLN A 116 13.69 2.01 -25.78
CA GLN A 116 14.16 1.83 -27.15
C GLN A 116 13.45 0.66 -27.81
N PHE A 117 13.32 -0.47 -27.12
CA PHE A 117 12.57 -1.63 -27.59
C PHE A 117 11.10 -1.30 -27.87
N GLN A 118 10.43 -0.55 -26.99
CA GLN A 118 9.05 -0.10 -27.19
C GLN A 118 8.88 0.92 -28.33
N GLN A 119 9.96 1.62 -28.69
CA GLN A 119 10.05 2.53 -29.84
C GLN A 119 10.42 1.81 -31.13
N LEU A 120 10.83 0.54 -31.11
CA LEU A 120 11.06 -0.21 -32.34
C LEU A 120 9.79 -0.23 -33.18
N GLY A 121 9.93 0.19 -34.44
CA GLY A 121 8.80 0.33 -35.35
C GLY A 121 7.98 1.61 -35.16
N LYS A 122 8.39 2.57 -34.31
CA LYS A 122 7.77 3.89 -34.14
C LYS A 122 8.78 5.03 -34.36
N ASN A 123 8.34 6.13 -34.94
CA ASN A 123 9.11 7.37 -35.09
C ASN A 123 9.11 8.18 -33.77
N LEU A 124 9.87 9.28 -33.68
CA LEU A 124 9.90 10.17 -32.50
C LEU A 124 8.50 10.68 -32.07
N LEU A 125 7.55 10.81 -33.01
CA LEU A 125 6.15 11.18 -32.74
C LEU A 125 5.25 9.98 -32.34
N GLY A 126 5.81 8.78 -32.12
CA GLY A 126 5.08 7.56 -31.79
C GLY A 126 4.34 6.89 -32.95
N LYS A 127 4.46 7.42 -34.18
CA LYS A 127 3.82 6.88 -35.39
C LYS A 127 4.60 5.68 -35.94
N SER A 128 3.91 4.66 -36.46
CA SER A 128 4.58 3.48 -37.01
C SER A 128 5.53 3.82 -38.17
N THR A 129 6.74 3.23 -38.19
CA THR A 129 7.75 3.40 -39.25
C THR A 129 7.51 2.49 -40.46
N ALA A 130 6.61 1.51 -40.33
CA ALA A 130 6.30 0.56 -41.39
C ALA A 130 5.67 1.27 -42.61
N LYS A 131 6.26 1.05 -43.80
CA LYS A 131 5.87 1.71 -45.07
C LYS A 131 4.52 1.29 -45.66
N LYS A 132 3.66 0.56 -44.92
CA LYS A 132 2.38 0.07 -45.45
C LYS A 132 1.22 0.56 -44.58
N LYS A 133 0.36 1.37 -45.21
CA LYS A 133 -1.00 1.77 -44.81
C LYS A 133 -1.14 2.07 -43.31
N GLY A 134 -1.06 3.36 -42.96
CA GLY A 134 -1.44 3.82 -41.63
C GLY A 134 -2.73 3.16 -41.18
N PHE A 135 -2.74 2.69 -39.93
CA PHE A 135 -3.95 2.15 -39.28
C PHE A 135 -5.08 3.20 -39.18
N ASP A 136 -4.80 4.46 -39.54
CA ASP A 136 -5.76 5.33 -40.21
C ASP A 136 -6.15 4.73 -41.58
N ARG A 137 -6.83 3.58 -41.55
CA ARG A 137 -7.99 3.47 -42.43
C ARG A 137 -8.79 4.70 -42.07
N LYS A 138 -8.71 5.72 -42.92
CA LYS A 138 -9.80 6.66 -43.14
C LYS A 138 -11.03 5.76 -43.20
N ARG A 139 -11.71 5.57 -42.05
CA ARG A 139 -13.11 5.25 -42.02
C ARG A 139 -13.65 6.48 -42.73
N LYS A 140 -13.76 6.39 -44.06
CA LYS A 140 -14.67 7.25 -44.78
C LYS A 140 -15.92 7.12 -43.94
N LYS A 141 -16.29 8.18 -43.22
CA LYS A 141 -17.62 8.27 -42.64
C LYS A 141 -18.53 8.30 -43.87
N THR A 142 -18.73 7.14 -44.48
CA THR A 142 -19.86 6.91 -45.36
C THR A 142 -21.04 7.26 -44.48
N LYS A 143 -21.76 8.30 -44.89
CA LYS A 143 -22.96 8.79 -44.22
C LYS A 143 -23.82 7.57 -43.83
N GLY A 144 -23.88 7.27 -42.54
CA GLY A 144 -24.51 6.03 -42.05
C GLY A 144 -24.03 5.76 -40.63
N GLY A 145 -24.83 6.19 -39.65
CA GLY A 145 -24.55 5.90 -38.23
C GLY A 145 -24.59 4.40 -37.94
N LEU A 146 -24.28 4.01 -36.69
CA LEU A 146 -24.27 2.62 -36.21
C LEU A 146 -25.50 1.80 -36.65
N LEU A 147 -26.67 2.45 -36.77
CA LEU A 147 -27.94 1.85 -37.18
C LEU A 147 -27.98 1.36 -38.64
N ASP A 148 -27.07 1.82 -39.49
CA ASP A 148 -26.99 1.40 -40.90
C ASP A 148 -26.43 -0.03 -41.02
N VAL A 149 -25.59 -0.44 -40.05
CA VAL A 149 -25.04 -1.81 -39.98
C VAL A 149 -26.10 -2.82 -39.54
N TYR A 150 -27.08 -2.39 -38.74
CA TYR A 150 -28.06 -3.27 -38.11
C TYR A 150 -29.49 -3.10 -38.65
N GLY A 151 -29.70 -2.19 -39.61
CA GLY A 151 -31.00 -1.92 -40.23
C GLY A 151 -31.93 -1.05 -39.36
N LYS A 152 -32.82 -0.29 -40.00
CA LYS A 152 -33.84 0.52 -39.32
C LYS A 152 -35.00 -0.37 -38.87
N VAL A 153 -35.30 -0.35 -37.57
CA VAL A 153 -36.46 -1.03 -36.99
C VAL A 153 -37.74 -0.29 -37.39
N LYS A 154 -38.70 -0.98 -38.01
CA LYS A 154 -40.04 -0.45 -38.25
C LYS A 154 -40.84 -0.53 -36.95
N VAL A 155 -41.17 0.61 -36.36
CA VAL A 155 -42.10 0.67 -35.25
C VAL A 155 -43.50 0.47 -35.81
N VAL A 156 -44.17 -0.61 -35.40
CA VAL A 156 -45.59 -0.82 -35.68
C VAL A 156 -46.37 -0.03 -34.63
N ASN A 157 -47.01 1.05 -35.06
CA ASN A 157 -47.91 1.80 -34.20
C ASN A 157 -49.18 0.97 -33.98
N LYS A 158 -49.55 0.81 -32.71
CA LYS A 158 -50.70 0.02 -32.25
C LYS A 158 -51.93 0.90 -32.12
#